data_AF-A0A916XY56-F1
#
_entry.id   AF-A0A916XY56-F1
#
_cell.length_a   1.000
_cell.length_b   1.000
_cell.length_c   1.000
_cell.angle_alpha   90.00
_cell.angle_beta   90.00
_cell.angle_gamma   90.00
#
_symmetry.space_group_name_H-M   'P 1'
#
loop_
_entity.id
_entity.type
_entity.pdbx_description
1 polymer ?
#
loop_
_entity_poly.entity_id
_entity_poly.type
_entity_poly.pdbx_seq_one_letter_code
_entity_poly.pdbx_strand_id
1 'polypeptide(L)' 'MSDKILAALAFAMLVGFLAILLIWVPRLDLGLVIGATVLLAFIDMFILSPQLKSADPRK' A
#
# COMPACT_ATOMS: atom_id res chain seq x y z
N MET A 1 6.48 -15.68 9.49
CA MET A 1 6.36 -14.36 10.18
C MET A 1 7.05 -13.26 9.39
N SER A 2 8.21 -13.55 8.77
CA SER A 2 9.02 -12.61 7.98
C SER A 2 8.27 -11.90 6.84
N ASP A 3 7.42 -12.61 6.08
CA ASP A 3 6.74 -12.02 4.91
C ASP A 3 5.79 -10.89 5.27
N LYS A 4 5.08 -11.00 6.41
CA LYS A 4 4.15 -9.98 6.88
C LYS A 4 4.87 -8.71 7.34
N ILE A 5 6.02 -8.90 8.00
CA ILE A 5 6.87 -7.80 8.49
C ILE A 5 7.50 -7.07 7.29
N LEU A 6 7.99 -7.82 6.31
CA LEU A 6 8.56 -7.25 5.09
C LEU A 6 7.52 -6.48 4.27
N ALA A 7 6.30 -7.02 4.14
CA ALA A 7 5.19 -6.34 3.47
C ALA A 7 4.80 -5.02 4.18
N ALA A 8 4.70 -5.04 5.51
CA ALA A 8 4.42 -3.84 6.30
C ALA A 8 5.52 -2.78 6.18
N LEU A 9 6.79 -3.19 6.19
CA LEU A 9 7.93 -2.29 5.99
C LEU A 9 7.91 -1.67 4.59
N ALA A 10 7.67 -2.47 3.54
CA ALA A 10 7.56 -1.98 2.17
C ALA A 10 6.43 -0.95 2.01
N PHE A 11 5.26 -1.22 2.60
CA PHE A 11 4.14 -0.28 2.60
C PHE A 11 4.47 1.02 3.35
N ALA A 12 5.13 0.92 4.51
CA ALA A 12 5.58 2.10 5.26
C ALA A 12 6.57 2.95 4.46
N MET A 13 7.52 2.34 3.75
CA MET A 13 8.44 3.06 2.87
C MET A 13 7.72 3.74 1.70
N LEU A 14 6.76 3.07 1.07
CA LEU A 14 5.94 3.64 -0.01
C LEU A 14 5.18 4.88 0.48
N VAL A 15 4.47 4.78 1.61
CA VAL A 15 3.73 5.90 2.19
C VAL A 15 4.67 7.04 2.59
N GLY A 16 5.80 6.72 3.21
CA GLY A 16 6.80 7.72 3.62
C GLY A 16 7.34 8.52 2.43
N PHE A 17 7.69 7.85 1.33
CA PHE A 17 8.19 8.53 0.13
C PHE A 17 7.12 9.41 -0.53
N LEU A 18 5.88 8.92 -0.59
CA LEU A 18 4.75 9.67 -1.13
C LEU A 18 4.40 10.90 -0.27
N ALA A 19 4.52 10.79 1.05
CA ALA A 19 4.34 11.92 1.96
C ALA A 19 5.38 13.03 1.72
N ILE A 20 6.65 12.66 1.46
CA ILE A 20 7.70 13.62 1.09
C ILE A 20 7.29 14.35 -0.21
N LEU A 21 6.82 13.61 -1.23
CA LEU A 21 6.32 14.20 -2.48
C LEU A 21 5.17 15.19 -2.25
N LEU A 22 4.25 14.91 -1.33
CA LEU A 22 3.14 15.82 -1.00
C LEU A 22 3.59 17.10 -0.30
N ILE A 23 4.62 17.01 0.54
CA ILE A 23 5.17 18.16 1.27
C ILE A 23 5.97 19.06 0.33
N TRP A 24 6.83 18.47 -0.50
CA TRP A 24 7.76 19.23 -1.36
C TRP A 24 7.14 19.65 -2.69
N VAL A 25 6.14 18.93 -3.18
CA VAL A 25 5.41 19.23 -4.43
C VAL A 25 3.90 19.23 -4.16
N PRO A 26 3.38 20.24 -3.43
CA PRO A 26 1.98 20.29 -3.01
C PRO A 26 1.08 20.63 -4.21
N ARG A 27 0.66 19.59 -4.93
CA ARG A 27 -0.29 19.66 -6.05
C ARG A 27 -1.54 18.85 -5.72
N LEU A 28 -2.72 19.43 -5.90
CA LEU A 28 -3.99 18.77 -5.56
C LEU A 28 -4.21 17.48 -6.38
N ASP A 29 -3.90 17.51 -7.67
CA ASP A 29 -4.00 16.33 -8.54
C ASP A 29 -3.09 15.19 -8.05
N LEU A 30 -1.89 15.54 -7.58
CA LEU A 30 -0.94 14.60 -7.01
C LEU A 30 -1.49 14.01 -5.70
N GLY A 31 -2.04 14.85 -4.82
CA GLY A 31 -2.72 14.43 -3.60
C GLY A 31 -3.80 13.38 -3.84
N LEU A 32 -4.64 13.60 -4.83
CA LEU A 32 -5.72 12.69 -5.17
C LEU A 32 -5.21 11.35 -5.70
N VAL A 33 -4.24 11.37 -6.62
CA VAL A 33 -3.64 10.14 -7.17
C VAL A 33 -2.90 9.36 -6.09
N ILE A 34 -2.12 10.05 -5.25
CA ILE A 34 -1.40 9.43 -4.13
C ILE A 34 -2.39 8.81 -3.14
N GLY A 35 -3.45 9.54 -2.76
CA GLY A 35 -4.47 9.05 -1.85
C GLY A 35 -5.16 7.79 -2.38
N ALA A 36 -5.57 7.79 -3.65
CA ALA A 36 -6.16 6.63 -4.30
C ALA A 36 -5.20 5.43 -4.33
N THR A 37 -3.92 5.68 -4.64
CA THR A 37 -2.87 4.64 -4.68
C THR A 37 -2.65 4.01 -3.31
N VAL A 38 -2.51 4.82 -2.26
CA VAL A 38 -2.31 4.33 -0.89
C VAL A 38 -3.53 3.54 -0.42
N LEU A 39 -4.74 4.00 -0.74
CA LEU A 39 -5.99 3.32 -0.38
C LEU A 39 -6.11 1.97 -1.07
N LEU A 40 -5.82 1.89 -2.38
CA LEU A 40 -5.81 0.64 -3.13
C LEU A 40 -4.75 -0.34 -2.60
N ALA A 41 -3.53 0.15 -2.34
CA ALA A 41 -2.47 -0.66 -1.77
C ALA A 41 -2.82 -1.18 -0.36
N PHE A 42 -3.52 -0.38 0.44
CA PHE A 42 -4.03 -0.81 1.74
C PHE A 42 -5.11 -1.90 1.59
N ILE A 43 -6.08 -1.71 0.69
CA ILE A 43 -7.11 -2.74 0.39
C ILE A 43 -6.44 -4.04 -0.05
N ASP A 44 -5.46 -3.97 -0.94
CA ASP A 44 -4.75 -5.15 -1.41
C ASP A 44 -4.07 -5.89 -0.24
N MET A 45 -3.31 -5.17 0.57
CA MET A 45 -2.52 -5.75 1.64
C MET A 45 -3.37 -6.35 2.77
N PHE A 46 -4.47 -5.69 3.15
CA PHE A 46 -5.27 -6.08 4.33
C PHE A 46 -6.52 -6.90 4.01
N ILE A 47 -7.07 -6.77 2.80
CA ILE A 47 -8.36 -7.37 2.46
C ILE A 47 -8.20 -8.39 1.33
N LEU A 48 -7.63 -8.00 0.19
CA LEU A 48 -7.64 -8.84 -1.02
C LEU A 48 -6.58 -9.95 -1.00
N SER A 49 -5.31 -9.61 -0.77
CA SER A 49 -4.21 -10.58 -0.71
C SER A 49 -4.44 -11.69 0.33
N PRO A 50 -4.97 -11.41 1.54
CA PRO A 50 -5.35 -12.46 2.48
C PRO A 50 -6.46 -13.37 1.95
N GLN A 51 -7.45 -12.83 1.25
CA GLN A 51 -8.56 -13.59 0.66
C GLN A 51 -8.08 -14.50 -0.48
N LEU A 52 -7.22 -14.00 -1.36
CA LEU A 52 -6.61 -14.80 -2.43
C LEU A 52 -5.77 -15.96 -1.89
N LYS A 53 -5.04 -15.71 -0.79
CA LYS A 53 -4.28 -16.78 -0.12
C LYS A 53 -5.18 -17.84 0.50
N SER A 54 -6.40 -17.49 0.89
CA SER A 54 -7.37 -18.39 1.52
C SER A 54 -8.21 -19.17 0.50
N ALA A 55 -8.38 -18.61 -0.70
CA ALA A 55 -9.12 -19.22 -1.81
C ALA A 55 -8.24 -20.07 -2.76
N ASP A 56 -6.92 -20.09 -2.55
CA ASP A 56 -5.98 -20.85 -3.39
C ASP A 56 -6.16 -22.37 -3.19
N PRO A 57 -6.65 -23.12 -4.19
CA PRO A 57 -6.89 -24.56 -4.07
C PRO A 57 -5.61 -25.41 -4.14
N ARG A 58 -4.43 -24.78 -4.27
CA ARG A 58 -3.12 -25.44 -4.39
C ARG A 58 -2.29 -25.43 -3.10
N LYS A 59 -2.87 -24.95 -1.99
CA LYS A 59 -2.24 -24.93 -0.66
C LYS A 59 -2.82 -25.96 0.28
#